data_AF-A0A8H4XIT3-F1
#
_entry.id   AF-A0A8H4XIT3-F1
#
_cell.length_a   1.000
_cell.length_b   1.000
_cell.length_c   1.000
_cell.angle_alpha   90.00
_cell.angle_beta   90.00
_cell.angle_gamma   90.00
#
_symmetry.space_group_name_H-M   'P 1'
#
loop_
_entity.id
_entity.type
_entity.pdbx_description
1 polymer ?
#
loop_
_entity_poly.entity_id
_entity_poly.type
_entity_poly.pdbx_seq_one_letter_code
_entity_poly.pdbx_strand_id
1 'polypeptide(L)'
;MDSAPLLQGPNGLSGPNSMQDHVSVDQDPKQPSASLTSSHQQPAFLRACHSPWRFIPQNVLVILRGLLLAFTLAVLIMVLDYELNEPSDFSRWRLVFDFANISLFFVFLYQLRTFSWTFTHLYYPHHDEINDGIEGVVLRAMSLPRNMASLRGQFYFTMFYTLTVVFCFMNSVIYWFVTRQHDDDDGSGEPQPQPPSNSTSIWAGTRAVAPEAPFTDVFGEGWFRAFVILALYGLSSLIMVIEIIWLNSIRRPYAIGMHLFGLMFSAAVYLGWAAFGHLVTNYFPFFWLDEDEVGSNEAVTLYCIGFVFLAPIMYIFMQGFVSVRESLTRSRSEARAIAAAQEALDS
;
A
#
# COMPACT_ATOMS: atom_id res chain seq x y z
N MET A 1 -33.68 -59.13 36.17
CA MET A 1 -33.89 -58.46 34.87
C MET A 1 -34.54 -57.15 35.22
N ASP A 2 -33.71 -56.17 35.53
CA ASP A 2 -34.11 -54.90 36.10
C ASP A 2 -33.58 -53.78 35.21
N SER A 3 -34.49 -52.89 34.84
CA SER A 3 -34.31 -51.78 33.91
C SER A 3 -33.97 -50.51 34.68
N ALA A 4 -32.91 -49.82 34.29
CA ALA A 4 -32.67 -48.41 34.60
C ALA A 4 -31.89 -47.74 33.44
N PRO A 5 -32.06 -46.42 33.21
CA PRO A 5 -31.82 -45.77 31.92
C PRO A 5 -30.41 -45.16 31.78
N LEU A 6 -29.88 -45.14 30.56
CA LEU A 6 -28.61 -44.52 30.20
C LEU A 6 -28.80 -43.08 29.69
N LEU A 7 -27.91 -42.22 30.17
CA LEU A 7 -27.77 -40.78 29.94
C LEU A 7 -27.62 -40.42 28.45
N GLN A 8 -28.41 -39.44 27.99
CA GLN A 8 -28.16 -38.69 26.76
C GLN A 8 -27.10 -37.63 27.03
N GLY A 9 -25.92 -37.76 26.41
CA GLY A 9 -24.93 -36.69 26.29
C GLY A 9 -25.09 -35.95 24.95
N PRO A 10 -25.09 -34.61 24.91
CA PRO A 10 -25.30 -33.86 23.69
C PRO A 10 -23.96 -33.55 23.03
N ASN A 11 -23.55 -34.36 22.06
CA ASN A 11 -22.54 -33.95 21.08
C ASN A 11 -23.04 -34.34 19.68
N GLY A 12 -24.06 -33.61 19.24
CA GLY A 12 -24.49 -33.57 17.85
C GLY A 12 -23.67 -32.51 17.11
N LEU A 13 -23.05 -32.92 16.01
CA LEU A 13 -22.25 -32.11 15.09
C LEU A 13 -22.92 -30.76 14.74
N SER A 14 -22.19 -29.66 14.96
CA SER A 14 -22.61 -28.31 14.55
C SER A 14 -22.10 -27.99 13.14
N GLY A 15 -23.01 -27.65 12.24
CA GLY A 15 -22.71 -27.22 10.86
C GLY A 15 -22.07 -25.82 10.77
N PRO A 16 -21.66 -25.38 9.57
CA PRO A 16 -20.67 -24.31 9.37
C PRO A 16 -21.19 -22.86 9.54
N ASN A 17 -22.23 -22.63 10.34
CA ASN A 17 -22.86 -21.31 10.50
C ASN A 17 -22.89 -20.79 11.95
N SER A 18 -22.16 -21.39 12.89
CA SER A 18 -22.25 -21.06 14.33
C SER A 18 -21.14 -20.16 14.88
N MET A 19 -20.26 -19.61 14.04
CA MET A 19 -19.07 -18.85 14.50
C MET A 19 -19.20 -17.33 14.33
N GLN A 20 -20.36 -16.74 14.62
CA GLN A 20 -20.53 -15.28 14.66
C GLN A 20 -21.17 -14.72 15.93
N ASP A 21 -21.68 -15.57 16.83
CA ASP A 21 -22.37 -15.11 18.04
C ASP A 21 -21.58 -15.45 19.31
N HIS A 22 -20.64 -14.58 19.66
CA HIS A 22 -20.14 -14.47 21.04
C HIS A 22 -20.19 -13.02 21.51
N VAL A 23 -21.41 -12.47 21.64
CA VAL A 23 -21.74 -11.45 22.65
C VAL A 23 -23.23 -11.60 23.01
N SER A 24 -23.54 -12.54 23.90
CA SER A 24 -24.83 -12.59 24.58
C SER A 24 -24.59 -12.34 26.07
N VAL A 25 -24.36 -11.07 26.41
CA VAL A 25 -24.42 -10.61 27.80
C VAL A 25 -25.85 -10.15 28.03
N ASP A 26 -26.47 -10.68 29.09
CA ASP A 26 -27.79 -10.31 29.61
C ASP A 26 -28.06 -8.80 29.50
N GLN A 27 -29.13 -8.42 28.79
CA GLN A 27 -29.50 -7.03 28.57
C GLN A 27 -30.48 -6.54 29.65
N ASP A 28 -30.03 -5.56 30.44
CA ASP A 28 -30.85 -4.71 31.29
C ASP A 28 -31.63 -3.71 30.41
N PRO A 29 -32.97 -3.50 30.54
CA PRO A 29 -33.80 -2.88 29.50
C PRO A 29 -33.71 -1.34 29.40
N LYS A 30 -32.62 -0.70 29.87
CA LYS A 30 -32.50 0.77 29.96
C LYS A 30 -31.25 1.38 29.32
N GLN A 31 -30.71 0.79 28.26
CA GLN A 31 -29.64 1.42 27.48
C GLN A 31 -30.02 1.60 26.00
N PRO A 32 -29.90 2.81 25.43
CA PRO A 32 -30.13 3.03 24.01
C PRO A 32 -29.05 2.31 23.17
N SER A 33 -29.53 1.43 22.28
CA SER A 33 -28.85 0.79 21.14
C SER A 33 -27.31 0.95 21.03
N ALA A 34 -26.60 -0.03 21.57
CA ALA A 34 -25.14 -0.20 21.49
C ALA A 34 -24.56 -0.44 20.07
N SER A 35 -25.35 -0.31 19.00
CA SER A 35 -24.89 -0.55 17.62
C SER A 35 -24.18 0.64 16.98
N LEU A 36 -24.33 1.87 17.50
CA LEU A 36 -23.65 3.06 16.97
C LEU A 36 -22.26 3.33 17.60
N THR A 37 -21.94 2.76 18.76
CA THR A 37 -20.69 3.04 19.48
C THR A 37 -19.54 2.09 19.16
N SER A 38 -19.82 0.88 18.68
CA SER A 38 -18.78 -0.15 18.45
C SER A 38 -17.82 0.18 17.30
N SER A 39 -18.28 0.88 16.27
CA SER A 39 -17.46 1.23 15.10
C SER A 39 -16.39 2.29 15.39
N HIS A 40 -16.50 3.02 16.51
CA HIS A 40 -15.56 4.08 16.90
C HIS A 40 -14.41 3.58 17.78
N GLN A 41 -14.56 2.42 18.43
CA GLN A 41 -13.61 1.90 19.43
C GLN A 41 -12.61 0.86 18.88
N GLN A 42 -12.76 0.41 17.63
CA GLN A 42 -11.84 -0.57 17.06
C GLN A 42 -10.45 0.04 16.79
N PRO A 43 -9.36 -0.57 17.31
CA PRO A 43 -7.99 -0.12 17.09
C PRO A 43 -7.58 -0.23 15.63
N ALA A 44 -6.62 0.61 15.21
CA ALA A 44 -6.16 0.68 13.82
C ALA A 44 -5.69 -0.67 13.24
N PHE A 45 -5.08 -1.52 14.08
CA PHE A 45 -4.64 -2.86 13.70
C PHE A 45 -5.78 -3.75 13.22
N LEU A 46 -6.89 -3.78 13.96
CA LEU A 46 -8.07 -4.56 13.57
C LEU A 46 -8.71 -3.97 12.32
N ARG A 47 -8.78 -2.64 12.21
CA ARG A 47 -9.31 -2.00 11.00
C ARG A 47 -8.50 -2.33 9.74
N ALA A 48 -7.20 -2.58 9.88
CA ALA A 48 -6.38 -3.06 8.77
C ALA A 48 -6.78 -4.48 8.32
N CYS A 49 -7.22 -5.33 9.27
CA CYS A 49 -7.64 -6.70 9.00
C CYS A 49 -9.09 -6.84 8.54
N HIS A 50 -9.85 -5.75 8.47
CA HIS A 50 -11.28 -5.77 8.16
C HIS A 50 -11.60 -4.86 6.99
N SER A 51 -12.31 -5.42 6.00
CA SER A 51 -12.84 -4.67 4.88
C SER A 51 -13.97 -3.76 5.35
N PRO A 52 -14.09 -2.53 4.81
CA PRO A 52 -15.22 -1.65 5.11
C PRO A 52 -16.51 -2.12 4.39
N TRP A 53 -16.41 -3.13 3.53
CA TRP A 53 -17.52 -3.63 2.72
C TRP A 53 -18.10 -4.92 3.29
N ARG A 54 -19.39 -4.89 3.64
CA ARG A 54 -20.10 -6.08 4.15
C ARG A 54 -20.17 -7.26 3.18
N PHE A 55 -19.98 -7.03 1.87
CA PHE A 55 -19.98 -8.11 0.87
C PHE A 55 -18.61 -8.80 0.75
N ILE A 56 -17.58 -8.29 1.42
CA ILE A 56 -16.27 -8.94 1.52
C ILE A 56 -16.18 -9.58 2.92
N PRO A 57 -16.61 -10.84 3.08
CA PRO A 57 -16.43 -11.55 4.34
C PRO A 57 -14.94 -11.82 4.63
N GLN A 58 -14.63 -12.12 5.88
CA GLN A 58 -13.24 -12.23 6.36
C GLN A 58 -12.42 -13.29 5.60
N ASN A 59 -13.03 -14.43 5.25
CA ASN A 59 -12.38 -15.48 4.47
C ASN A 59 -11.99 -15.01 3.05
N VAL A 60 -12.87 -14.27 2.38
CA VAL A 60 -12.59 -13.68 1.07
C VAL A 60 -11.50 -12.61 1.18
N LEU A 61 -11.52 -11.80 2.24
CA LEU A 61 -10.48 -10.79 2.49
C LEU A 61 -9.09 -11.41 2.65
N VAL A 62 -8.97 -12.53 3.37
CA VAL A 62 -7.69 -13.26 3.50
C VAL A 62 -7.18 -13.71 2.13
N ILE A 63 -8.05 -14.26 1.28
CA ILE A 63 -7.68 -14.69 -0.08
C ILE A 63 -7.21 -13.49 -0.92
N LEU A 64 -7.96 -12.38 -0.90
CA LEU A 64 -7.60 -11.17 -1.64
C LEU A 64 -6.24 -10.61 -1.18
N ARG A 65 -5.98 -10.55 0.12
CA ARG A 65 -4.69 -10.12 0.67
C ARG A 65 -3.56 -11.09 0.28
N GLY A 66 -3.82 -12.40 0.29
CA GLY A 66 -2.85 -13.41 -0.13
C GLY A 66 -2.48 -13.27 -1.62
N LEU A 67 -3.47 -13.06 -2.49
CA LEU A 67 -3.25 -12.80 -3.91
C LEU A 67 -2.45 -11.51 -4.14
N LEU A 68 -2.80 -10.45 -3.42
CA LEU A 68 -2.11 -9.15 -3.52
C LEU A 68 -0.66 -9.24 -3.02
N LEU A 69 -0.41 -9.96 -1.94
CA LEU A 69 0.93 -10.23 -1.42
C LEU A 69 1.76 -11.05 -2.42
N ALA A 70 1.20 -12.15 -2.93
CA ALA A 70 1.88 -13.00 -3.92
C ALA A 70 2.21 -12.21 -5.19
N PHE A 71 1.28 -11.40 -5.67
CA PHE A 71 1.47 -10.51 -6.81
C PHE A 71 2.57 -9.47 -6.54
N THR A 72 2.53 -8.78 -5.40
CA THR A 72 3.53 -7.77 -5.04
C THR A 72 4.92 -8.39 -4.90
N LEU A 73 5.02 -9.60 -4.32
CA LEU A 73 6.27 -10.34 -4.22
C LEU A 73 6.82 -10.75 -5.60
N ALA A 74 5.96 -11.23 -6.50
CA ALA A 74 6.37 -11.58 -7.86
C ALA A 74 6.88 -10.34 -8.60
N VAL A 75 6.17 -9.21 -8.51
CA VAL A 75 6.60 -7.93 -9.08
C VAL A 75 7.94 -7.49 -8.51
N LEU A 76 8.12 -7.56 -7.18
CA LEU A 76 9.38 -7.20 -6.54
C LEU A 76 10.54 -8.05 -7.05
N ILE A 77 10.36 -9.36 -7.20
CA ILE A 77 11.38 -10.26 -7.75
C ILE A 77 11.68 -9.92 -9.21
N MET A 78 10.65 -9.66 -10.03
CA MET A 78 10.81 -9.33 -11.45
C MET A 78 11.54 -8.00 -11.65
N VAL A 79 11.21 -6.98 -10.84
CA VAL A 79 11.89 -5.67 -10.87
C VAL A 79 13.35 -5.81 -10.46
N LEU A 80 13.62 -6.51 -9.34
CA LEU A 80 15.00 -6.75 -8.89
C LEU A 80 15.81 -7.54 -9.91
N ASP A 81 15.23 -8.56 -10.53
CA ASP A 81 15.90 -9.33 -11.59
C ASP A 81 16.20 -8.45 -12.81
N TYR A 82 15.26 -7.61 -13.23
CA TYR A 82 15.48 -6.65 -14.32
C TYR A 82 16.64 -5.70 -13.99
N GLU A 83 16.58 -5.00 -12.86
CA GLU A 83 17.57 -3.98 -12.48
C GLU A 83 18.97 -4.55 -12.18
N LEU A 84 19.06 -5.81 -11.74
CA LEU A 84 20.35 -6.48 -11.51
C LEU A 84 21.01 -6.98 -12.79
N ASN A 85 20.22 -7.26 -13.83
CA ASN A 85 20.69 -7.76 -15.11
C ASN A 85 20.82 -6.66 -16.18
N GLU A 86 20.24 -5.48 -15.94
CA GLU A 86 20.43 -4.31 -16.80
C GLU A 86 21.90 -3.84 -16.72
N PRO A 87 22.58 -3.68 -17.88
CA PRO A 87 23.96 -3.21 -17.89
C PRO A 87 24.00 -1.79 -17.36
N SER A 88 24.82 -1.53 -16.33
CA SER A 88 25.00 -0.20 -15.78
C SER A 88 26.44 0.05 -15.37
N ASP A 89 26.90 1.28 -15.57
CA ASP A 89 28.24 1.72 -15.16
C ASP A 89 28.36 1.91 -13.63
N PHE A 90 27.24 1.89 -12.91
CA PHE A 90 27.17 2.13 -11.48
C PHE A 90 27.13 0.83 -10.66
N SER A 91 27.41 0.96 -9.36
CA SER A 91 27.33 -0.16 -8.43
C SER A 91 25.91 -0.68 -8.28
N ARG A 92 25.73 -2.02 -8.28
CA ARG A 92 24.44 -2.70 -8.02
C ARG A 92 23.82 -2.33 -6.68
N TRP A 93 24.60 -1.81 -5.74
CA TRP A 93 24.08 -1.33 -4.45
C TRP A 93 23.18 -0.09 -4.58
N ARG A 94 23.17 0.58 -5.75
CA ARG A 94 22.32 1.76 -5.99
C ARG A 94 20.83 1.49 -5.78
N LEU A 95 20.38 0.25 -6.02
CA LEU A 95 18.97 -0.14 -5.91
C LEU A 95 18.39 0.05 -4.50
N VAL A 96 19.25 -0.02 -3.46
CA VAL A 96 18.84 0.18 -2.06
C VAL A 96 18.63 1.66 -1.70
N PHE A 97 19.14 2.58 -2.54
CA PHE A 97 19.03 4.03 -2.35
C PHE A 97 17.94 4.65 -3.24
N ASP A 98 17.47 3.91 -4.24
CA ASP A 98 16.42 4.35 -5.14
C ASP A 98 15.05 4.45 -4.44
N PHE A 99 14.39 5.59 -4.61
CA PHE A 99 13.09 5.88 -4.03
C PHE A 99 12.01 4.92 -4.52
N ALA A 100 12.06 4.54 -5.79
CA ALA A 100 11.04 3.69 -6.40
C ALA A 100 11.09 2.28 -5.79
N ASN A 101 12.29 1.73 -5.68
CA ASN A 101 12.56 0.45 -5.02
C ASN A 101 12.18 0.45 -3.53
N ILE A 102 12.56 1.50 -2.78
CA ILE A 102 12.17 1.63 -1.37
C ILE A 102 10.63 1.69 -1.22
N SER A 103 9.96 2.44 -2.10
CA SER A 103 8.50 2.57 -2.08
C SER A 103 7.81 1.23 -2.36
N LEU A 104 8.27 0.49 -3.39
CA LEU A 104 7.77 -0.85 -3.70
C LEU A 104 8.01 -1.82 -2.53
N PHE A 105 9.20 -1.76 -1.91
CA PHE A 105 9.51 -2.57 -0.74
C PHE A 105 8.62 -2.25 0.46
N PHE A 106 8.27 -0.98 0.69
CA PHE A 106 7.32 -0.59 1.73
C PHE A 106 5.91 -1.13 1.46
N VAL A 107 5.46 -1.16 0.20
CA VAL A 107 4.19 -1.80 -0.18
C VAL A 107 4.25 -3.29 0.14
N PHE A 108 5.33 -3.97 -0.27
CA PHE A 108 5.52 -5.39 0.05
C PHE A 108 5.45 -5.65 1.56
N LEU A 109 6.18 -4.89 2.39
CA LEU A 109 6.16 -5.04 3.85
C LEU A 109 4.78 -4.78 4.44
N TYR A 110 4.06 -3.78 3.93
CA TYR A 110 2.70 -3.49 4.36
C TYR A 110 1.73 -4.64 4.00
N GLN A 111 1.81 -5.17 2.77
CA GLN A 111 0.97 -6.29 2.34
C GLN A 111 1.30 -7.57 3.13
N LEU A 112 2.58 -7.84 3.38
CA LEU A 112 3.01 -8.97 4.21
C LEU A 112 2.41 -8.87 5.62
N ARG A 113 2.57 -7.72 6.28
CA ARG A 113 2.06 -7.50 7.63
C ARG A 113 0.54 -7.63 7.70
N THR A 114 -0.18 -6.98 6.80
CA THR A 114 -1.65 -7.01 6.82
C THR A 114 -2.21 -8.37 6.44
N PHE A 115 -1.59 -9.11 5.53
CA PHE A 115 -1.93 -10.50 5.26
C PHE A 115 -1.72 -11.38 6.50
N SER A 116 -0.54 -11.33 7.12
CA SER A 116 -0.22 -12.09 8.33
C SER A 116 -1.24 -11.85 9.44
N TRP A 117 -1.58 -10.58 9.70
CA TRP A 117 -2.58 -10.23 10.71
C TRP A 117 -3.98 -10.68 10.34
N THR A 118 -4.39 -10.55 9.08
CA THR A 118 -5.73 -10.96 8.64
C THR A 118 -5.89 -12.49 8.70
N PHE A 119 -4.84 -13.22 8.30
CA PHE A 119 -4.79 -14.68 8.34
C PHE A 119 -4.82 -15.21 9.77
N THR A 120 -3.94 -14.72 10.63
CA THR A 120 -3.89 -15.14 12.04
C THR A 120 -5.13 -14.73 12.81
N HIS A 121 -5.73 -13.56 12.51
CA HIS A 121 -6.98 -13.14 13.13
C HIS A 121 -8.16 -14.07 12.81
N LEU A 122 -8.20 -14.64 11.60
CA LEU A 122 -9.27 -15.56 11.19
C LEU A 122 -9.04 -16.98 11.68
N TYR A 123 -7.83 -17.53 11.49
CA TYR A 123 -7.57 -18.95 11.73
C TYR A 123 -6.97 -19.26 13.10
N TYR A 124 -6.34 -18.28 13.77
CA TYR A 124 -5.66 -18.46 15.06
C TYR A 124 -6.05 -17.37 16.07
N PRO A 125 -7.36 -17.23 16.41
CA PRO A 125 -7.83 -16.18 17.32
C PRO A 125 -7.22 -16.30 18.74
N HIS A 126 -6.96 -17.53 19.20
CA HIS A 126 -6.36 -17.85 20.51
C HIS A 126 -4.90 -18.29 20.42
N HIS A 127 -4.10 -17.62 19.57
CA HIS A 127 -2.68 -17.95 19.41
C HIS A 127 -1.84 -17.83 20.69
N ASP A 128 -2.31 -17.10 21.72
CA ASP A 128 -1.65 -17.01 23.02
C ASP A 128 -1.67 -18.32 23.82
N GLU A 129 -2.54 -19.27 23.45
CA GLU A 129 -2.61 -20.60 24.05
C GLU A 129 -1.63 -21.59 23.41
N ILE A 130 -1.10 -21.27 22.22
CA ILE A 130 -0.10 -22.07 21.49
C ILE A 130 1.30 -21.66 21.99
N ASN A 131 1.75 -22.28 23.08
CA ASN A 131 2.97 -21.84 23.79
C ASN A 131 4.28 -22.53 23.37
N ASP A 132 4.23 -23.68 22.69
CA ASP A 132 5.44 -24.50 22.55
C ASP A 132 5.98 -24.57 21.12
N GLY A 133 7.27 -24.20 20.96
CA GLY A 133 8.07 -24.45 19.77
C GLY A 133 8.25 -23.29 18.79
N ILE A 134 8.91 -23.58 17.66
CA ILE A 134 9.19 -22.62 16.57
C ILE A 134 7.89 -22.10 15.96
N GLU A 135 6.86 -22.95 15.89
CA GLU A 135 5.52 -22.59 15.40
C GLU A 135 4.88 -21.47 16.22
N GLY A 136 4.92 -21.57 17.56
CA GLY A 136 4.41 -20.51 18.44
C GLY A 136 5.16 -19.17 18.28
N VAL A 137 6.47 -19.22 18.04
CA VAL A 137 7.28 -18.02 17.76
C VAL A 137 6.86 -17.38 16.42
N VAL A 138 6.74 -18.19 15.37
CA VAL A 138 6.35 -17.72 14.03
C VAL A 138 4.92 -17.18 14.03
N LEU A 139 3.97 -17.89 14.67
CA LEU A 139 2.59 -17.45 14.81
C LEU A 139 2.50 -16.12 15.57
N ARG A 140 3.26 -15.97 16.66
CA ARG A 140 3.30 -14.72 17.45
C ARG A 140 3.97 -13.56 16.72
N ALA A 141 4.92 -13.82 15.83
CA ALA A 141 5.51 -12.78 14.98
C ALA A 141 4.54 -12.33 13.88
N MET A 142 3.71 -13.25 13.37
CA MET A 142 2.69 -12.99 12.35
C MET A 142 1.36 -12.49 12.91
N SER A 143 1.15 -12.56 14.22
CA SER A 143 -0.12 -12.19 14.84
C SER A 143 -0.27 -10.70 15.11
N LEU A 144 -1.51 -10.30 15.39
CA LEU A 144 -1.84 -8.96 15.85
C LEU A 144 -1.05 -8.61 17.13
N PRO A 145 -0.67 -7.33 17.34
CA PRO A 145 0.01 -6.92 18.56
C PRO A 145 -0.83 -7.25 19.80
N ARG A 146 -0.21 -7.88 20.82
CA ARG A 146 -0.91 -8.26 22.06
C ARG A 146 -1.61 -7.08 22.74
N ASN A 147 -0.96 -5.91 22.75
CA ASN A 147 -1.55 -4.68 23.28
C ASN A 147 -2.14 -3.82 22.14
N MET A 148 -3.31 -4.23 21.65
CA MET A 148 -4.03 -3.50 20.60
C MET A 148 -4.48 -2.10 21.04
N ALA A 149 -4.61 -1.86 22.35
CA ALA A 149 -5.01 -0.58 22.94
C ALA A 149 -3.86 0.44 23.03
N SER A 150 -2.61 0.04 22.76
CA SER A 150 -1.46 0.94 22.82
C SER A 150 -1.57 2.07 21.80
N LEU A 151 -1.76 3.30 22.29
CA LEU A 151 -1.82 4.51 21.45
C LEU A 151 -0.54 4.72 20.64
N ARG A 152 0.63 4.46 21.24
CA ARG A 152 1.93 4.56 20.55
C ARG A 152 2.05 3.52 19.44
N GLY A 153 1.66 2.27 19.72
CA GLY A 153 1.68 1.21 18.72
C GLY A 153 0.76 1.53 17.54
N GLN A 154 -0.46 1.98 17.83
CA GLN A 154 -1.41 2.40 16.79
C GLN A 154 -0.84 3.56 15.97
N PHE A 155 -0.25 4.57 16.62
CA PHE A 155 0.39 5.69 15.93
C PHE A 155 1.51 5.22 14.99
N TYR A 156 2.46 4.39 15.44
CA TYR A 156 3.54 3.93 14.56
C TYR A 156 3.03 3.11 13.37
N PHE A 157 2.00 2.28 13.59
CA PHE A 157 1.40 1.54 12.49
C PHE A 157 0.68 2.45 11.49
N THR A 158 -0.13 3.41 11.96
CA THR A 158 -0.81 4.36 11.05
C THR A 158 0.18 5.28 10.36
N MET A 159 1.28 5.66 11.02
CA MET A 159 2.39 6.39 10.40
C MET A 159 3.05 5.57 9.30
N PHE A 160 3.38 4.30 9.57
CA PHE A 160 3.96 3.42 8.56
C PHE A 160 3.02 3.25 7.36
N TYR A 161 1.75 2.94 7.60
CA TYR A 161 0.74 2.87 6.54
C TYR A 161 0.65 4.15 5.72
N THR A 162 0.57 5.30 6.39
CA THR A 162 0.50 6.61 5.74
C THR A 162 1.75 6.87 4.92
N LEU A 163 2.93 6.58 5.47
CA LEU A 163 4.22 6.72 4.80
C LEU A 163 4.27 5.89 3.52
N THR A 164 3.89 4.62 3.58
CA THR A 164 3.83 3.72 2.41
C THR A 164 2.95 4.30 1.31
N VAL A 165 1.71 4.70 1.64
CA VAL A 165 0.79 5.27 0.64
C VAL A 165 1.36 6.55 0.03
N VAL A 166 1.81 7.48 0.88
CA VAL A 166 2.31 8.79 0.45
C VAL A 166 3.54 8.64 -0.42
N PHE A 167 4.48 7.76 -0.06
CA PHE A 167 5.69 7.54 -0.85
C PHE A 167 5.36 6.93 -2.22
N CYS A 168 4.41 5.99 -2.31
CA CYS A 168 3.95 5.50 -3.62
C CYS A 168 3.37 6.63 -4.48
N PHE A 169 2.50 7.47 -3.92
CA PHE A 169 1.90 8.58 -4.65
C PHE A 169 2.94 9.61 -5.07
N MET A 170 3.90 9.93 -4.20
CA MET A 170 5.05 10.76 -4.54
C MET A 170 5.84 10.14 -5.69
N ASN A 171 6.16 8.85 -5.63
CA ASN A 171 6.93 8.15 -6.65
C ASN A 171 6.24 8.21 -8.01
N SER A 172 4.93 7.95 -8.03
CA SER A 172 4.12 8.08 -9.24
C SER A 172 4.11 9.52 -9.77
N VAL A 173 3.86 10.50 -8.92
CA VAL A 173 3.77 11.91 -9.37
C VAL A 173 5.12 12.40 -9.88
N ILE A 174 6.21 12.12 -9.18
CA ILE A 174 7.55 12.53 -9.60
C ILE A 174 7.90 11.90 -10.95
N TYR A 175 7.69 10.60 -11.11
CA TYR A 175 8.02 9.95 -12.39
C TYR A 175 7.19 10.50 -13.55
N TRP A 176 5.85 10.49 -13.43
CA TRP A 176 4.98 10.81 -14.56
C TRP A 176 4.95 12.30 -14.92
N PHE A 177 5.23 13.20 -13.98
CA PHE A 177 5.13 14.66 -14.20
C PHE A 177 6.46 15.39 -14.17
N VAL A 178 7.53 14.79 -13.64
CA VAL A 178 8.85 15.43 -13.53
C VAL A 178 9.88 14.64 -14.31
N THR A 179 10.21 13.42 -13.88
CA THR A 179 11.30 12.62 -14.48
C THR A 179 11.05 12.33 -15.95
N ARG A 180 9.87 11.81 -16.29
CA ARG A 180 9.54 11.45 -17.67
C ARG A 180 9.53 12.66 -18.62
N GLN A 181 9.12 13.83 -18.12
CA GLN A 181 9.10 15.05 -18.94
C GLN A 181 10.52 15.60 -19.16
N HIS A 182 11.42 15.39 -18.20
CA HIS A 182 12.84 15.69 -18.36
C HIS A 182 13.47 14.79 -19.42
N ASP A 183 13.23 13.47 -19.34
CA ASP A 183 13.76 12.49 -20.29
C ASP A 183 13.27 12.70 -21.74
N ASP A 184 12.10 13.32 -21.93
CA ASP A 184 11.55 13.67 -23.26
C ASP A 184 12.16 14.97 -23.84
N ASP A 185 12.57 15.93 -22.99
CA ASP A 185 13.16 17.23 -23.41
C ASP A 185 14.68 17.13 -23.61
N ASP A 186 15.34 16.26 -22.84
CA ASP A 186 16.76 15.97 -22.95
C ASP A 186 16.97 14.74 -23.84
N GLY A 187 17.41 14.97 -25.08
CA GLY A 187 17.98 13.93 -25.96
C GLY A 187 19.26 13.28 -25.41
N SER A 188 19.47 13.32 -24.09
CA SER A 188 20.60 12.84 -23.29
C SER A 188 20.20 11.79 -22.24
N GLY A 189 19.03 11.16 -22.38
CA GLY A 189 18.83 9.82 -21.81
C GLY A 189 20.02 8.90 -22.17
N GLU A 190 20.44 8.07 -21.22
CA GLU A 190 21.55 7.10 -21.32
C GLU A 190 21.81 6.60 -22.75
N PRO A 191 23.06 6.56 -23.27
CA PRO A 191 23.35 6.35 -24.69
C PRO A 191 22.59 5.16 -25.27
N GLN A 192 21.50 5.45 -25.99
CA GLN A 192 20.74 4.42 -26.67
C GLN A 192 21.65 3.76 -27.73
N PRO A 193 21.68 2.42 -27.85
CA PRO A 193 22.46 1.77 -28.90
C PRO A 193 22.07 2.34 -30.26
N GLN A 194 23.06 2.82 -31.02
CA GLN A 194 22.84 3.41 -32.33
C GLN A 194 22.00 2.46 -33.20
N PRO A 195 20.90 2.96 -33.82
CA PRO A 195 20.15 2.15 -34.77
C PRO A 195 21.07 1.77 -35.94
N PRO A 196 20.91 0.56 -36.52
CA PRO A 196 21.78 0.08 -37.59
C PRO A 196 21.82 1.06 -38.75
N SER A 197 23.03 1.26 -39.28
CA SER A 197 23.48 2.30 -40.22
C SER A 197 22.83 2.30 -41.62
N ASN A 198 21.64 1.73 -41.77
CA ASN A 198 21.01 1.50 -43.08
C ASN A 198 19.74 2.35 -43.31
N SER A 199 19.68 3.57 -42.76
CA SER A 199 18.73 4.58 -43.24
C SER A 199 19.48 5.68 -43.99
N THR A 200 19.70 5.44 -45.28
CA THR A 200 20.13 6.45 -46.24
C THR A 200 19.08 7.57 -46.31
N SER A 201 19.36 8.71 -45.67
CA SER A 201 18.60 9.94 -45.86
C SER A 201 19.08 10.66 -47.12
N ILE A 202 18.40 10.42 -48.23
CA ILE A 202 18.49 11.24 -49.43
C ILE A 202 17.41 12.33 -49.30
N TRP A 203 17.87 13.59 -49.35
CA TRP A 203 17.15 14.83 -49.63
C TRP A 203 16.53 15.68 -48.49
N ALA A 204 16.81 16.97 -48.64
CA ALA A 204 16.56 18.10 -47.77
C ALA A 204 15.08 18.55 -47.75
N GLY A 205 14.70 19.19 -46.64
CA GLY A 205 13.45 19.93 -46.49
C GLY A 205 12.72 19.54 -45.22
N THR A 206 12.93 20.33 -44.16
CA THR A 206 12.13 20.47 -42.93
C THR A 206 11.08 19.37 -42.70
N ARG A 207 11.51 18.21 -42.18
CA ARG A 207 10.56 17.31 -41.51
C ARG A 207 10.19 17.98 -40.20
N ALA A 208 8.95 18.46 -40.10
CA ALA A 208 8.26 18.37 -38.84
C ALA A 208 8.41 16.92 -38.39
N VAL A 209 9.27 16.69 -37.39
CA VAL A 209 9.30 15.42 -36.67
C VAL A 209 7.85 15.25 -36.23
N ALA A 210 7.17 14.24 -36.79
CA ALA A 210 5.84 13.91 -36.31
C ALA A 210 6.00 13.72 -34.80
N PRO A 211 5.20 14.40 -33.95
CA PRO A 211 5.31 14.21 -32.52
C PRO A 211 5.25 12.71 -32.29
N GLU A 212 6.28 12.17 -31.60
CA GLU A 212 6.31 10.76 -31.30
C GLU A 212 4.99 10.37 -30.66
N ALA A 213 4.43 9.22 -31.03
CA ALA A 213 3.16 8.81 -30.48
C ALA A 213 3.26 8.81 -28.95
N PRO A 214 2.24 9.29 -28.22
CA PRO A 214 2.32 9.36 -26.78
C PRO A 214 2.64 7.97 -26.22
N PHE A 215 3.59 7.90 -25.28
CA PHE A 215 4.07 6.66 -24.64
C PHE A 215 4.97 5.74 -25.49
N THR A 216 5.54 6.24 -26.59
CA THR A 216 6.52 5.46 -27.37
C THR A 216 7.78 5.16 -26.55
N ASP A 217 8.17 6.05 -25.64
CA ASP A 217 9.23 5.88 -24.64
C ASP A 217 8.97 4.71 -23.66
N VAL A 218 7.70 4.50 -23.28
CA VAL A 218 7.31 3.44 -22.34
C VAL A 218 7.12 2.09 -23.05
N PHE A 219 6.46 2.09 -24.21
CA PHE A 219 6.05 0.85 -24.89
C PHE A 219 6.92 0.46 -26.09
N GLY A 220 7.83 1.33 -26.53
CA GLY A 220 8.63 1.14 -27.75
C GLY A 220 9.76 0.11 -27.61
N GLU A 221 10.26 -0.10 -26.40
CA GLU A 221 11.42 -0.96 -26.15
C GLU A 221 11.08 -2.39 -25.69
N GLY A 222 9.79 -2.72 -25.64
CA GLY A 222 9.29 -4.06 -25.34
C GLY A 222 8.43 -4.13 -24.08
N TRP A 223 7.67 -5.23 -23.98
CA TRP A 223 6.62 -5.38 -22.96
C TRP A 223 7.16 -5.47 -21.53
N PHE A 224 8.37 -6.01 -21.33
CA PHE A 224 8.93 -6.22 -19.99
C PHE A 224 9.46 -4.93 -19.37
N ARG A 225 10.20 -4.11 -20.13
CA ARG A 225 10.63 -2.77 -19.69
C ARG A 225 9.41 -1.89 -19.36
N ALA A 226 8.41 -1.88 -20.26
CA ALA A 226 7.14 -1.19 -20.00
C ALA A 226 6.47 -1.67 -18.70
N PHE A 227 6.45 -2.98 -18.47
CA PHE A 227 5.90 -3.57 -17.25
C PHE A 227 6.66 -3.12 -16.00
N VAL A 228 8.01 -3.12 -16.01
CA VAL A 228 8.84 -2.69 -14.88
C VAL A 228 8.61 -1.22 -14.56
N ILE A 229 8.57 -0.35 -15.58
CA ILE A 229 8.25 1.07 -15.43
C ILE A 229 6.86 1.25 -14.78
N LEU A 230 5.84 0.57 -15.34
CA LEU A 230 4.49 0.62 -14.77
C LEU A 230 4.44 0.05 -13.35
N ALA A 231 5.23 -0.98 -13.05
CA ALA A 231 5.29 -1.61 -11.74
C ALA A 231 5.87 -0.67 -10.67
N LEU A 232 7.01 -0.05 -10.97
CA LEU A 232 7.69 0.90 -10.09
C LEU A 232 6.85 2.17 -9.88
N TYR A 233 6.31 2.74 -10.95
CA TYR A 233 5.77 4.10 -10.93
C TYR A 233 4.24 4.21 -11.02
N GLY A 234 3.50 3.13 -11.27
CA GLY A 234 2.04 3.16 -11.36
C GLY A 234 1.35 2.15 -10.45
N LEU A 235 1.81 0.90 -10.51
CA LEU A 235 1.17 -0.25 -9.90
C LEU A 235 1.16 -0.15 -8.37
N SER A 236 2.26 0.30 -7.76
CA SER A 236 2.34 0.50 -6.30
C SER A 236 1.26 1.46 -5.79
N SER A 237 1.06 2.58 -6.48
CA SER A 237 -0.01 3.54 -6.17
C SER A 237 -1.39 2.94 -6.38
N LEU A 238 -1.61 2.20 -7.46
CA LEU A 238 -2.87 1.51 -7.72
C LEU A 238 -3.21 0.49 -6.63
N ILE A 239 -2.23 -0.33 -6.21
CA ILE A 239 -2.36 -1.29 -5.12
C ILE A 239 -2.79 -0.56 -3.84
N MET A 240 -2.14 0.56 -3.51
CA MET A 240 -2.47 1.32 -2.30
C MET A 240 -3.85 2.02 -2.38
N VAL A 241 -4.31 2.44 -3.55
CA VAL A 241 -5.69 2.92 -3.76
C VAL A 241 -6.69 1.78 -3.54
N ILE A 242 -6.45 0.60 -4.11
CA ILE A 242 -7.30 -0.59 -3.89
C ILE A 242 -7.35 -0.93 -2.39
N GLU A 243 -6.20 -0.90 -1.73
CA GLU A 243 -6.06 -1.14 -0.29
C GLU A 243 -6.90 -0.15 0.54
N ILE A 244 -6.79 1.15 0.25
CA ILE A 244 -7.61 2.19 0.92
C ILE A 244 -9.09 1.90 0.71
N ILE A 245 -9.54 1.75 -0.54
CA ILE A 245 -10.96 1.70 -0.86
C ILE A 245 -11.60 0.37 -0.44
N TRP A 246 -10.92 -0.77 -0.58
CA TRP A 246 -11.53 -2.10 -0.51
C TRP A 246 -11.06 -2.99 0.64
N LEU A 247 -9.79 -2.95 1.00
CA LEU A 247 -9.18 -4.00 1.83
C LEU A 247 -9.01 -3.59 3.30
N ASN A 248 -8.91 -2.29 3.60
CA ASN A 248 -8.89 -1.80 4.97
C ASN A 248 -9.96 -0.77 5.29
N SER A 249 -10.25 -0.65 6.59
CA SER A 249 -11.21 0.30 7.17
C SER A 249 -10.54 1.31 8.11
N ILE A 250 -9.23 1.56 7.92
CA ILE A 250 -8.44 2.49 8.75
C ILE A 250 -9.00 3.91 8.58
N ARG A 251 -9.48 4.52 9.66
CA ARG A 251 -10.02 5.88 9.65
C ARG A 251 -8.92 6.94 9.70
N ARG A 252 -9.31 8.19 9.46
CA ARG A 252 -8.41 9.35 9.59
C ARG A 252 -7.72 9.36 10.96
N PRO A 253 -6.40 9.60 11.02
CA PRO A 253 -5.68 9.63 12.29
C PRO A 253 -6.09 10.84 13.11
N TYR A 254 -6.22 10.67 14.44
CA TYR A 254 -6.54 11.77 15.36
C TYR A 254 -5.41 12.81 15.44
N ALA A 255 -4.15 12.38 15.29
CA ALA A 255 -2.97 13.23 15.37
C ALA A 255 -2.46 13.63 13.97
N ILE A 256 -3.27 14.40 13.23
CA ILE A 256 -2.95 14.83 11.86
C ILE A 256 -1.61 15.58 11.80
N GLY A 257 -1.37 16.51 12.73
CA GLY A 257 -0.13 17.29 12.77
C GLY A 257 1.13 16.42 12.92
N MET A 258 1.06 15.36 13.74
CA MET A 258 2.16 14.41 13.89
C MET A 258 2.37 13.57 12.63
N HIS A 259 1.31 13.27 11.87
CA HIS A 259 1.44 12.59 10.58
C HIS A 259 2.10 13.49 9.54
N LEU A 260 1.69 14.76 9.42
CA LEU A 260 2.31 15.72 8.52
C LEU A 260 3.80 15.92 8.84
N PHE A 261 4.12 16.18 10.11
CA PHE A 261 5.51 16.35 10.54
C PHE A 261 6.33 15.09 10.29
N GLY A 262 5.81 13.92 10.66
CA GLY A 262 6.52 12.66 10.46
C GLY A 262 6.74 12.31 8.99
N LEU A 263 5.81 12.68 8.09
CA LEU A 263 5.98 12.52 6.65
C LEU A 263 7.08 13.44 6.10
N MET A 264 7.05 14.72 6.46
CA MET A 264 8.10 15.67 6.06
C MET A 264 9.46 15.24 6.58
N PHE A 265 9.53 14.80 7.84
CA PHE A 265 10.74 14.26 8.44
C PHE A 265 11.23 13.02 7.68
N SER A 266 10.35 12.05 7.38
CA SER A 266 10.74 10.86 6.61
C SER A 266 11.19 11.19 5.19
N ALA A 267 10.57 12.17 4.53
CA ALA A 267 11.02 12.65 3.22
C ALA A 267 12.42 13.28 3.29
N ALA A 268 12.69 14.10 4.31
CA ALA A 268 14.01 14.67 4.54
C ALA A 268 15.06 13.58 4.89
N VAL A 269 14.68 12.57 5.67
CA VAL A 269 15.53 11.41 5.95
C VAL A 269 15.86 10.65 4.67
N TYR A 270 14.89 10.49 3.75
CA TYR A 270 15.16 9.88 2.45
C TYR A 270 16.16 10.70 1.63
N LEU A 271 16.07 12.04 1.60
CA LEU A 271 17.08 12.86 0.92
C LEU A 271 18.47 12.66 1.51
N GLY A 272 18.58 12.57 2.84
CA GLY A 272 19.85 12.22 3.50
C GLY A 272 20.33 10.80 3.13
N TRP A 273 19.41 9.85 2.98
CA TRP A 273 19.72 8.49 2.53
C TRP A 273 20.19 8.45 1.08
N ALA A 274 19.56 9.22 0.18
CA ALA A 274 19.95 9.36 -1.21
C ALA A 274 21.34 10.00 -1.34
N ALA A 275 21.61 11.06 -0.56
CA ALA A 275 22.93 11.68 -0.52
C ALA A 275 24.01 10.72 -0.01
N PHE A 276 23.72 9.93 1.03
CA PHE A 276 24.63 8.86 1.48
C PHE A 276 24.82 7.79 0.40
N GLY A 277 23.75 7.41 -0.31
CA GLY A 277 23.79 6.49 -1.43
C GLY A 277 24.74 6.96 -2.52
N HIS A 278 24.64 8.22 -2.92
CA HIS A 278 25.55 8.82 -3.90
C HIS A 278 27.02 8.71 -3.46
N LEU A 279 27.35 8.97 -2.18
CA LEU A 279 28.72 8.80 -1.68
C LEU A 279 29.26 7.36 -1.81
N VAL A 280 28.38 6.36 -1.80
CA VAL A 280 28.74 4.94 -1.85
C VAL A 280 28.74 4.39 -3.27
N THR A 281 27.83 4.85 -4.12
CA THR A 281 27.56 4.26 -5.44
C THR A 281 27.87 5.20 -6.61
N ASN A 282 28.19 6.46 -6.32
CA ASN A 282 28.35 7.56 -7.28
C ASN A 282 27.12 7.76 -8.17
N TYR A 283 25.93 7.45 -7.67
CA TYR A 283 24.66 7.50 -8.40
C TYR A 283 23.65 8.37 -7.67
N PHE A 284 22.99 9.27 -8.39
CA PHE A 284 21.87 10.06 -7.88
C PHE A 284 20.54 9.38 -8.24
N PRO A 285 19.67 9.07 -7.25
CA PRO A 285 18.35 8.49 -7.51
C PRO A 285 17.41 9.37 -8.34
N PHE A 286 17.68 10.68 -8.37
CA PHE A 286 16.91 11.64 -9.15
C PHE A 286 17.88 12.57 -9.86
N PHE A 287 17.62 12.86 -11.14
CA PHE A 287 18.43 13.79 -11.93
C PHE A 287 18.54 15.16 -11.25
N TRP A 288 17.46 15.62 -10.60
CA TRP A 288 17.43 16.93 -9.94
C TRP A 288 18.24 17.02 -8.63
N LEU A 289 18.85 15.92 -8.19
CA LEU A 289 19.84 15.91 -7.10
C LEU A 289 21.26 16.18 -7.60
N ASP A 290 21.49 16.07 -8.90
CA ASP A 290 22.79 16.32 -9.51
C ASP A 290 22.94 17.82 -9.83
N GLU A 291 23.97 18.44 -9.25
CA GLU A 291 24.26 19.86 -9.50
C GLU A 291 24.67 20.09 -10.96
N ASP A 292 25.41 19.16 -11.56
CA ASP A 292 25.92 19.31 -12.92
C ASP A 292 24.77 19.23 -13.95
N GLU A 293 23.73 18.45 -13.64
CA GLU A 293 22.53 18.31 -14.48
C GLU A 293 21.60 19.53 -14.37
N VAL A 294 21.34 20.00 -13.16
CA VAL A 294 20.41 21.13 -12.93
C VAL A 294 21.10 22.50 -13.08
N GLY A 295 22.43 22.53 -13.04
CA GLY A 295 23.29 23.69 -13.27
C GLY A 295 23.46 24.64 -12.08
N SER A 296 22.85 24.36 -10.92
CA SER A 296 22.98 25.21 -9.73
C SER A 296 22.57 24.52 -8.43
N ASN A 297 23.35 24.75 -7.37
CA ASN A 297 23.05 24.35 -5.99
C ASN A 297 21.73 24.92 -5.45
N GLU A 298 21.36 26.14 -5.84
CA GLU A 298 20.08 26.75 -5.47
C GLU A 298 18.89 25.98 -6.07
N ALA A 299 19.04 25.48 -7.30
CA ALA A 299 18.01 24.70 -7.97
C ALA A 299 17.85 23.32 -7.32
N VAL A 300 18.95 22.61 -7.06
CA VAL A 300 18.93 21.34 -6.29
C VAL A 300 18.23 21.53 -4.94
N THR A 301 18.55 22.62 -4.23
CA THR A 301 17.91 22.97 -2.95
C THR A 301 16.41 23.18 -3.12
N LEU A 302 15.97 23.86 -4.17
CA LEU A 302 14.55 24.09 -4.46
C LEU A 302 13.81 22.78 -4.75
N TYR A 303 14.41 21.85 -5.52
CA TYR A 303 13.83 20.52 -5.75
C TYR A 303 13.72 19.71 -4.46
N CYS A 304 14.73 19.75 -3.59
CA CYS A 304 14.69 19.10 -2.28
C CYS A 304 13.55 19.64 -1.40
N ILE A 305 13.36 20.96 -1.38
CA ILE A 305 12.23 21.61 -0.70
C ILE A 305 10.90 21.12 -1.30
N GLY A 306 10.81 21.11 -2.64
CA GLY A 306 9.64 20.60 -3.37
C GLY A 306 9.30 19.16 -3.02
N PHE A 307 10.30 18.28 -2.97
CA PHE A 307 10.16 16.87 -2.58
C PHE A 307 9.59 16.72 -1.16
N VAL A 308 10.11 17.47 -0.19
CA VAL A 308 9.62 17.42 1.20
C VAL A 308 8.18 17.95 1.30
N PHE A 309 7.84 19.01 0.57
CA PHE A 309 6.47 19.57 0.55
C PHE A 309 5.50 18.77 -0.32
N LEU A 310 5.97 17.91 -1.22
CA LEU A 310 5.11 16.99 -1.96
C LEU A 310 4.47 15.95 -1.02
N ALA A 311 5.17 15.52 0.04
CA ALA A 311 4.66 14.56 1.02
C ALA A 311 3.32 14.98 1.68
N PRO A 312 3.17 16.19 2.25
CA PRO A 312 1.88 16.63 2.80
C PRO A 312 0.80 16.82 1.72
N ILE A 313 1.14 17.19 0.48
CA ILE A 313 0.17 17.27 -0.63
C ILE A 313 -0.38 15.87 -0.95
N MET A 314 0.50 14.88 -1.08
CA MET A 314 0.11 13.48 -1.30
C MET A 314 -0.65 12.88 -0.12
N TYR A 315 -0.36 13.33 1.11
CA TYR A 315 -1.17 12.97 2.28
C TYR A 315 -2.60 13.47 2.18
N ILE A 316 -2.81 14.73 1.77
CA ILE A 316 -4.16 15.28 1.54
C ILE A 316 -4.88 14.45 0.46
N PHE A 317 -4.17 14.10 -0.61
CA PHE A 317 -4.71 13.26 -1.68
C PHE A 317 -5.14 11.87 -1.16
N MET A 318 -4.30 11.21 -0.34
CA MET A 318 -4.67 9.97 0.37
C MET A 318 -5.92 10.14 1.23
N GLN A 319 -6.02 11.22 2.01
CA GLN A 319 -7.21 11.48 2.83
C GLN A 319 -8.46 11.66 1.96
N GLY A 320 -8.32 12.15 0.73
CA GLY A 320 -9.39 12.18 -0.28
C GLY A 320 -9.99 10.79 -0.52
N PHE A 321 -9.17 9.78 -0.81
CA PHE A 321 -9.64 8.39 -1.00
C PHE A 321 -10.29 7.81 0.25
N VAL A 322 -9.71 8.06 1.43
CA VAL A 322 -10.29 7.66 2.72
C VAL A 322 -11.69 8.23 2.88
N SER A 323 -11.87 9.52 2.53
CA SER A 323 -13.15 10.22 2.60
C SER A 323 -14.19 9.66 1.63
N VAL A 324 -13.79 9.38 0.39
CA VAL A 324 -14.64 8.77 -0.62
C VAL A 324 -15.18 7.43 -0.12
N ARG A 325 -14.29 6.56 0.38
CA ARG A 325 -14.68 5.27 0.94
C ARG A 325 -15.62 5.40 2.14
N GLU A 326 -15.32 6.28 3.09
CA GLU A 326 -16.18 6.52 4.26
C GLU A 326 -17.58 7.00 3.84
N SER A 327 -17.65 7.88 2.83
CA SER A 327 -18.92 8.36 2.27
C SER A 327 -19.73 7.22 1.60
N LEU A 328 -19.08 6.40 0.76
CA LEU A 328 -19.72 5.29 0.04
C LEU A 328 -20.22 4.17 0.97
N THR A 329 -19.49 3.92 2.06
CA THR A 329 -19.84 2.88 3.03
C THR A 329 -20.97 3.34 3.95
N ARG A 330 -20.98 4.62 4.35
CA ARG A 330 -22.08 5.21 5.12
C ARG A 330 -23.38 5.28 4.33
N SER A 331 -23.36 5.82 3.12
CA SER A 331 -24.58 5.98 2.29
C SER A 331 -25.28 4.64 2.03
N ARG A 332 -24.51 3.58 1.76
CA ARG A 332 -25.04 2.23 1.60
C ARG A 332 -25.62 1.65 2.90
N SER A 333 -25.04 1.96 4.05
CA SER A 333 -25.58 1.52 5.34
C SER A 333 -26.90 2.20 5.66
N GLU A 334 -27.02 3.50 5.38
CA GLU A 334 -28.24 4.29 5.60
C GLU A 334 -29.36 3.85 4.65
N ALA A 335 -29.08 3.68 3.35
CA ALA A 335 -30.06 3.23 2.36
C ALA A 335 -30.69 1.88 2.74
N ARG A 336 -29.89 0.96 3.29
CA ARG A 336 -30.39 -0.34 3.76
C ARG A 336 -31.16 -0.25 5.06
N ALA A 337 -30.74 0.60 6.00
CA ALA A 337 -31.48 0.83 7.23
C ALA A 337 -32.87 1.39 6.93
N ILE A 338 -32.99 2.29 5.95
CA ILE A 338 -34.27 2.81 5.46
C ILE A 338 -35.10 1.69 4.83
N ALA A 339 -34.50 0.86 3.97
CA ALA A 339 -35.21 -0.26 3.34
C ALA A 339 -35.73 -1.27 4.38
N ALA A 340 -34.93 -1.63 5.38
CA ALA A 340 -35.33 -2.55 6.45
C ALA A 340 -36.40 -1.95 7.37
N ALA A 341 -36.34 -0.64 7.66
CA ALA A 341 -37.38 0.05 8.42
C ALA A 341 -38.71 0.10 7.66
N GLN A 342 -38.66 0.29 6.34
CA GLN A 342 -39.85 0.26 5.49
C GLN A 342 -40.48 -1.14 5.47
N GLU A 343 -39.66 -2.19 5.29
CA GLU A 343 -40.13 -3.57 5.30
C GLU A 343 -40.80 -3.96 6.64
N ALA A 344 -40.26 -3.46 7.77
CA ALA A 344 -40.85 -3.67 9.10
C ALA A 344 -42.15 -2.88 9.36
N LEU A 345 -42.38 -1.79 8.62
CA LEU A 345 -43.66 -1.04 8.66
C LEU A 345 -44.73 -1.67 7.77
N ASP A 346 -44.30 -2.39 6.72
CA ASP A 346 -45.18 -3.05 5.77
C ASP A 346 -45.57 -4.48 6.21
N SER A 347 -44.96 -5.02 7.27
CA SER A 347 -45.27 -6.31 7.92
C SER A 347 -46.16 -6.14 9.16
#